data_AF-A0A1B9ALX9-F1
#
_entry.id   AF-A0A1B9ALX9-F1
#
_cell.length_a   1.000
_cell.length_b   1.000
_cell.length_c   1.000
_cell.angle_alpha   90.00
_cell.angle_beta   90.00
_cell.angle_gamma   90.00
#
_symmetry.space_group_name_H-M   'P 1'
#
loop_
_entity.id
_entity.type
_entity.pdbx_description
1 polymer ?
#
loop_
_entity_poly.entity_id
_entity_poly.type
_entity_poly.pdbx_seq_one_letter_code
_entity_poly.pdbx_strand_id
1 'polypeptide(L)' 'MAKVLETNGMVCPFPLEEAKVAMAEMAVGEELIINFDCTQGTESIPRWAAKEGHEITNFEQTGSAEWQIVLKKGQ' A
#
# COMPACT_ATOMS: atom_id res chain seq x y z
N MET A 1 0.93 -14.30 5.94
CA MET A 1 -0.47 -13.88 6.19
C MET A 1 -0.69 -12.57 5.44
N ALA A 2 -1.91 -12.21 5.08
CA ALA A 2 -2.16 -10.91 4.44
C ALA A 2 -2.50 -9.87 5.52
N LYS A 3 -1.76 -8.76 5.58
CA LYS A 3 -2.04 -7.63 6.49
C LYS A 3 -2.88 -6.62 5.73
N VAL A 4 -3.97 -6.14 6.31
CA VAL A 4 -4.82 -5.10 5.72
C VAL A 4 -4.56 -3.80 6.45
N LEU A 5 -4.27 -2.73 5.72
CA LEU A 5 -4.06 -1.38 6.21
C LEU A 5 -5.12 -0.47 5.58
N GLU A 6 -5.97 0.10 6.43
CA GLU A 6 -7.02 1.02 6.01
C GLU A 6 -6.56 2.45 6.27
N THR A 7 -6.33 3.21 5.20
CA THR A 7 -5.86 4.60 5.26
C THR A 7 -6.87 5.59 4.70
N ASN A 8 -8.09 5.14 4.41
CA ASN A 8 -9.19 5.96 3.92
C ASN A 8 -9.46 7.11 4.90
N GLY A 9 -9.48 8.34 4.40
CA GLY A 9 -9.70 9.55 5.18
C GLY A 9 -8.44 10.14 5.82
N MET A 10 -7.27 9.50 5.70
CA MET A 10 -6.00 10.10 6.14
C MET A 10 -5.43 11.06 5.09
N VAL A 11 -5.07 12.26 5.56
CA VAL A 11 -4.47 13.27 4.69
C VAL A 11 -3.03 12.86 4.37
N CYS A 12 -2.65 12.94 3.10
CA CYS A 12 -1.26 12.69 2.68
C CYS A 12 -0.28 13.63 3.46
N PRO A 13 0.86 13.12 3.99
CA PRO A 13 1.57 11.89 3.62
C PRO A 13 1.34 10.65 4.52
N PHE A 14 0.47 10.71 5.52
CA PHE A 14 0.30 9.65 6.52
C PHE A 14 0.03 8.23 5.96
N PRO A 15 -0.76 8.03 4.89
CA PRO A 15 -0.99 6.70 4.31
C PRO A 15 0.29 5.97 3.89
N LEU A 16 1.27 6.72 3.36
CA LEU A 16 2.53 6.14 2.87
C LEU A 16 3.46 5.78 4.02
N GLU A 17 3.48 6.56 5.10
CA GLU A 17 4.29 6.26 6.28
C GLU A 17 3.77 5.02 7.01
N GLU A 18 2.46 4.90 7.22
CA GLU A 18 1.86 3.70 7.81
C GLU A 18 2.11 2.46 6.96
N ALA A 19 2.00 2.58 5.63
CA ALA A 19 2.33 1.49 4.71
C ALA A 19 3.79 1.02 4.86
N LYS A 20 4.73 1.96 4.99
CA LYS A 20 6.15 1.65 5.23
C LYS A 20 6.38 0.95 6.56
N VAL A 21 5.78 1.45 7.64
CA VAL A 21 5.91 0.85 8.97
C VAL A 21 5.33 -0.56 8.96
N ALA A 22 4.11 -0.72 8.44
CA ALA A 22 3.46 -2.02 8.33
C ALA A 22 4.30 -3.00 7.50
N MET A 23 4.85 -2.55 6.37
CA MET A 23 5.69 -3.39 5.51
C MET A 23 7.03 -3.74 6.16
N ALA A 24 7.62 -2.83 6.94
CA ALA A 24 8.86 -3.07 7.68
C ALA A 24 8.69 -4.19 8.72
N GLU A 25 7.55 -4.24 9.41
CA GLU A 25 7.23 -5.27 10.42
C GLU A 25 6.87 -6.64 9.81
N MET A 26 6.54 -6.71 8.52
CA MET A 26 6.13 -7.95 7.86
C MET A 26 7.30 -8.84 7.44
N ALA A 27 7.05 -10.13 7.28
CA ALA A 27 8.06 -11.05 6.75
C ALA A 27 8.15 -11.00 5.22
N VAL A 28 9.31 -11.33 4.66
CA VAL A 28 9.50 -11.43 3.20
C VAL A 28 8.53 -12.46 2.64
N GLY A 29 7.83 -12.10 1.56
CA GLY A 29 6.79 -12.93 0.96
C GLY A 29 5.38 -12.75 1.53
N GLU A 30 5.18 -11.92 2.57
CA GLU A 30 3.84 -11.54 3.01
C GLU A 30 3.23 -10.44 2.15
N GLU A 31 1.89 -10.39 2.13
CA GLU A 31 1.11 -9.46 1.33
C GLU A 31 0.45 -8.39 2.20
N LEU A 32 0.70 -7.12 1.89
CA LEU A 32 0.10 -5.94 2.50
C LEU A 32 -0.95 -5.38 1.55
N ILE A 33 -2.21 -5.42 1.98
CA ILE A 33 -3.35 -4.83 1.29
C ILE A 33 -3.52 -3.43 1.87
N ILE A 34 -3.47 -2.39 1.03
CA ILE A 34 -3.62 -1.00 1.44
C ILE A 34 -4.85 -0.43 0.74
N ASN A 35 -5.85 -0.07 1.55
CA ASN A 35 -7.01 0.69 1.11
C ASN A 35 -6.73 2.17 1.34
N PHE A 36 -6.93 3.00 0.31
CA PHE A 36 -6.69 4.43 0.39
C PHE A 36 -7.63 5.21 -0.53
N ASP A 37 -7.91 6.46 -0.17
CA ASP A 37 -8.75 7.39 -0.93
C ASP A 37 -7.99 8.65 -1.41
N CYS A 38 -6.71 8.78 -1.05
CA CYS A 38 -5.84 9.85 -1.54
C CYS A 38 -5.47 9.55 -3.00
N THR A 39 -5.86 10.41 -3.95
CA THR A 39 -5.53 10.25 -5.38
C THR A 39 -4.01 10.19 -5.60
N GLN A 40 -3.24 10.92 -4.78
CA GLN A 40 -1.77 10.88 -4.79
C GLN A 40 -1.19 9.52 -4.36
N GLY A 41 -1.95 8.72 -3.60
CA GLY A 41 -1.61 7.35 -3.21
C GLY A 41 -1.44 6.42 -4.42
N THR A 42 -2.22 6.66 -5.49
CA THR A 42 -2.19 5.85 -6.71
C THR A 42 -0.86 5.91 -7.45
N GLU A 43 -0.10 6.99 -7.28
CA GLU A 43 1.23 7.14 -7.87
C GLU A 43 2.35 6.93 -6.84
N SER A 44 2.16 7.42 -5.61
CA SER A 44 3.20 7.38 -4.57
C SER A 44 3.44 5.98 -4.01
N ILE A 45 2.39 5.17 -3.81
CA ILE A 45 2.54 3.81 -3.26
C ILE A 45 3.24 2.87 -4.26
N PRO A 46 2.82 2.76 -5.54
CA PRO A 46 3.53 1.93 -6.51
C PRO A 46 4.99 2.37 -6.70
N ARG A 47 5.24 3.68 -6.71
CA ARG A 47 6.58 4.23 -6.87
C ARG A 47 7.49 3.90 -5.69
N TRP A 48 6.96 3.96 -4.47
CA TRP A 48 7.68 3.54 -3.28
C TRP A 48 7.92 2.03 -3.29
N ALA A 49 6.91 1.22 -3.60
CA ALA A 49 7.03 -0.23 -3.71
C ALA A 49 8.14 -0.62 -4.70
N ALA A 50 8.15 -0.04 -5.90
CA ALA A 50 9.19 -0.27 -6.90
C ALA A 50 10.59 0.18 -6.41
N LYS A 51 10.67 1.26 -5.63
CA LYS A 51 11.93 1.77 -5.06
C LYS A 51 12.51 0.84 -3.99
N GLU A 52 11.65 0.22 -3.18
CA GLU A 52 12.07 -0.71 -2.12
C GLU A 52 12.11 -2.18 -2.60
N GLY A 53 11.80 -2.42 -3.87
CA GLY A 53 11.83 -3.76 -4.46
C GLY A 53 10.64 -4.64 -4.06
N HIS A 54 9.56 -4.04 -3.56
CA HIS A 54 8.30 -4.73 -3.29
C HIS A 54 7.54 -4.99 -4.59
N GLU A 55 6.89 -6.15 -4.66
CA GLU A 55 6.13 -6.59 -5.82
C GLU A 55 4.68 -6.14 -5.68
N ILE A 56 4.09 -5.55 -6.73
CA ILE A 56 2.68 -5.16 -6.73
C ILE A 56 1.89 -6.33 -7.31
N THR A 57 1.14 -7.05 -6.47
CA THR A 57 0.37 -8.22 -6.90
C THR A 57 -1.01 -7.85 -7.39
N ASN A 58 -1.59 -6.76 -6.88
CA ASN A 58 -2.89 -6.27 -7.31
C ASN A 58 -3.00 -4.75 -7.16
N PHE A 59 -3.74 -4.11 -8.06
CA PHE A 59 -4.04 -2.69 -8.00
C PHE A 59 -5.38 -2.42 -8.69
N GLU A 60 -6.39 -2.04 -7.91
CA GLU A 60 -7.75 -1.85 -8.40
C GLU A 60 -8.45 -0.68 -7.72
N GLN A 61 -9.44 -0.11 -8.41
CA GLN A 61 -10.32 0.91 -7.84
C GLN A 61 -11.57 0.22 -7.30
N THR A 62 -11.78 0.31 -5.99
CA THR A 62 -12.90 -0.35 -5.29
C THR A 62 -14.12 0.55 -5.13
N GLY A 63 -13.98 1.87 -5.29
CA GLY A 63 -15.07 2.85 -5.13
C GLY A 63 -14.85 4.17 -5.87
N SER A 64 -15.77 5.13 -5.68
CA SER A 64 -15.76 6.42 -6.41
C SER A 64 -14.51 7.27 -6.18
N ALA A 65 -13.84 7.09 -5.04
CA ALA A 65 -12.56 7.68 -4.70
C ALA A 65 -11.76 6.74 -3.81
N GLU A 66 -11.93 5.42 -3.97
CA GLU A 66 -11.29 4.41 -3.14
C GLU A 66 -10.50 3.45 -4.02
N TRP A 67 -9.26 3.20 -3.63
CA TRP A 67 -8.33 2.32 -4.31
C TRP A 67 -7.81 1.28 -3.33
N GLN A 68 -7.56 0.09 -3.85
CA GLN A 68 -6.92 -1.00 -3.15
C GLN A 68 -5.67 -1.38 -3.91
N ILE A 69 -4.54 -1.41 -3.21
CA ILE A 69 -3.28 -1.94 -3.72
C ILE A 69 -2.79 -3.07 -2.84
N VAL A 70 -2.33 -4.15 -3.45
CA VAL A 70 -1.73 -5.28 -2.76
C VAL A 70 -0.26 -5.33 -3.12
N LEU A 71 0.57 -5.20 -2.09
CA LEU A 71 2.01 -5.26 -2.18
C LEU A 71 2.49 -6.53 -1.52
N LYS A 72 3.43 -7.23 -2.15
CA LYS A 72 4.11 -8.36 -1.58
C LYS A 72 5.52 -7.94 -1.19
N LYS A 73 5.90 -8.22 0.06
CA LYS A 73 7.22 -7.84 0.58
C LYS A 73 8.32 -8.51 -0.23
N GLY A 74 9.04 -7.67 -0.97
CA GLY A 74 10.31 -8.01 -1.61
C GLY A 74 11.44 -8.15 -0.58
N GLN A 75 12.48 -8.88 -0.99
CA GLN A 75 13.58 -9.33 -0.14
C GLN A 75 14.47 -8.18 0.35
#